data_AF-A0A8T8LMU2-F1
#
_entry.id   AF-A0A8T8LMU2-F1
#
_cell.length_a   1.000
_cell.length_b   1.000
_cell.length_c   1.000
_cell.angle_alpha   90.00
_cell.angle_beta   90.00
_cell.angle_gamma   90.00
#
_symmetry.space_group_name_H-M   'P 1'
#
loop_
_entity.id
_entity.type
_entity.pdbx_description
1 polymer ?
#
loop_
_entity_poly.entity_id
_entity_poly.type
_entity_poly.pdbx_seq_one_letter_code
_entity_poly.pdbx_strand_id
1 'polypeptide(L)'
;MVPVDTRTLLLGEDRKRTRRWSIGAGILFLASISYFAVVRTVGFPQIHLLLWWQGYAVLLTIFVAVQAYSNGGIGVSWLLVFAAVAGVILNYGGIGLSGAKPGLLWLVRYAVVGSAVAAAIVGTLGFTIGTAVRRIAG
;
A
#
# COMPACT_ATOMS: atom_id res chain seq x y z
N MET A 1 -15.47 3.42 -29.83
CA MET A 1 -14.56 3.28 -28.68
C MET A 1 -14.20 4.69 -28.23
N VAL A 2 -14.69 5.12 -27.06
CA VAL A 2 -14.35 6.45 -26.52
C VAL A 2 -12.87 6.41 -26.10
N PRO A 3 -12.03 7.38 -26.49
CA PRO A 3 -10.64 7.41 -26.06
C PRO A 3 -10.61 7.55 -24.54
N VAL A 4 -10.27 6.46 -23.86
CA VAL A 4 -10.06 6.47 -22.41
C VAL A 4 -8.74 7.18 -22.18
N ASP A 5 -8.83 8.43 -21.78
CA ASP A 5 -7.68 9.27 -21.52
C ASP A 5 -6.83 8.61 -20.41
N THR A 6 -5.63 8.17 -20.78
CA THR A 6 -4.73 7.35 -19.93
C THR A 6 -4.40 8.08 -18.64
N ARG A 7 -4.43 9.42 -18.68
CA ARG A 7 -4.19 10.29 -17.54
C ARG A 7 -5.31 10.19 -16.49
N THR A 8 -6.55 10.05 -16.94
CA THR A 8 -7.73 9.87 -16.09
C THR A 8 -7.74 8.49 -15.44
N LEU A 9 -7.22 7.48 -16.12
CA LEU A 9 -7.09 6.13 -15.58
C LEU A 9 -5.97 6.05 -14.51
N LEU A 10 -4.85 6.75 -14.74
CA LEU A 10 -3.71 6.77 -13.82
C LEU A 10 -3.95 7.67 -12.60
N LEU A 11 -4.48 8.87 -12.80
CA LEU A 11 -4.64 9.87 -11.74
C LEU A 11 -6.05 9.85 -11.12
N GLY A 12 -7.08 9.46 -11.87
CA GLY A 12 -8.48 9.60 -11.48
C GLY A 12 -9.15 10.82 -12.11
N GLU A 13 -10.48 10.88 -12.06
CA GLU A 13 -11.28 11.96 -12.67
C GLU A 13 -11.08 13.33 -12.01
N ASP A 14 -10.77 13.37 -10.71
CA ASP A 14 -10.69 14.61 -9.93
C ASP A 14 -9.27 14.86 -9.40
N ARG A 15 -8.63 15.89 -9.95
CA ARG A 15 -7.27 16.32 -9.60
C ARG A 15 -7.14 16.73 -8.12
N LYS A 16 -8.21 17.26 -7.51
CA LYS A 16 -8.22 17.70 -6.09
C LYS A 16 -8.30 16.50 -5.15
N ARG A 17 -9.10 15.49 -5.49
CA ARG A 17 -9.17 14.21 -4.75
C ARG A 17 -7.87 13.41 -4.90
N THR A 18 -7.33 13.33 -6.10
CA THR A 18 -6.03 12.70 -6.38
C THR A 18 -4.93 13.25 -5.47
N ARG A 19 -4.81 14.59 -5.39
CA ARG A 19 -3.79 15.24 -4.56
C ARG A 19 -3.96 14.92 -3.07
N ARG A 20 -5.19 14.86 -2.56
CA ARG A 20 -5.47 14.47 -1.16
C ARG A 20 -5.04 13.03 -0.89
N TRP A 21 -5.32 12.11 -1.81
CA TRP A 21 -4.89 10.72 -1.66
C TRP A 21 -3.39 10.53 -1.80
N SER A 22 -2.71 11.30 -2.66
CA SER A 22 -1.24 11.31 -2.72
C SER A 22 -0.61 11.82 -1.42
N ILE A 23 -1.19 12.87 -0.80
CA ILE A 23 -0.77 13.31 0.54
C ILE A 23 -1.05 12.19 1.57
N GLY A 24 -2.20 11.54 1.47
CA GLY A 24 -2.55 10.37 2.26
C GLY A 24 -1.53 9.23 2.14
N ALA A 25 -0.95 8.99 0.96
CA ALA A 25 0.12 8.01 0.77
C ALA A 25 1.39 8.39 1.53
N GLY A 26 1.78 9.67 1.53
CA GLY A 26 2.90 10.16 2.33
C GLY A 26 2.65 9.98 3.84
N ILE A 27 1.45 10.31 4.31
CA ILE A 27 1.06 10.09 5.71
C ILE A 27 1.06 8.60 6.06
N LEU A 28 0.52 7.76 5.18
CA LEU A 28 0.47 6.31 5.36
C LEU A 28 1.87 5.71 5.41
N PHE A 29 2.81 6.19 4.59
CA PHE A 29 4.21 5.79 4.64
C PHE A 29 4.82 6.11 6.01
N LEU A 30 4.66 7.35 6.49
CA LEU A 30 5.19 7.79 7.79
C LEU A 30 4.55 7.03 8.97
N ALA A 31 3.23 6.81 8.90
CA ALA A 31 2.50 6.05 9.91
C ALA A 31 2.94 4.59 9.92
N SER A 32 3.09 3.97 8.75
CA SER A 32 3.59 2.59 8.60
C SER A 32 5.01 2.47 9.18
N ILE A 33 5.93 3.37 8.80
CA ILE A 33 7.29 3.38 9.35
C ILE A 33 7.27 3.50 10.87
N SER A 34 6.53 4.48 11.41
CA SER A 34 6.47 4.73 12.85
C SER A 34 5.89 3.53 13.61
N TYR A 35 4.80 2.95 13.10
CA TYR A 35 4.16 1.78 13.70
C TYR A 35 5.11 0.58 13.75
N PHE A 36 5.72 0.20 12.61
CA PHE A 36 6.62 -0.96 12.57
C PHE A 36 7.94 -0.72 13.30
N ALA A 37 8.40 0.53 13.42
CA ALA A 37 9.53 0.88 14.27
C ALA A 37 9.23 0.61 15.76
N VAL A 38 8.02 0.92 16.23
CA VAL A 38 7.58 0.60 17.60
C VAL A 38 7.38 -0.91 17.77
N VAL A 39 6.73 -1.60 16.82
CA VAL A 39 6.55 -3.07 16.91
C VAL A 39 7.90 -3.78 17.03
N ARG A 40 8.93 -3.28 16.34
CA ARG A 40 10.28 -3.82 16.42
C ARG A 40 10.89 -3.75 17.83
N THR A 41 10.51 -2.80 18.69
CA THR A 41 11.09 -2.66 20.04
C THR A 41 10.45 -3.61 21.07
N VAL A 42 9.24 -4.11 20.82
CA VAL A 42 8.44 -4.89 21.81
C VAL A 42 8.83 -6.38 21.87
N GLY A 43 9.52 -6.93 20.86
CA GLY A 43 10.07 -8.29 20.89
C GLY A 43 9.10 -9.41 20.48
N PHE A 44 9.66 -10.54 20.02
CA PHE A 44 9.02 -11.58 19.18
C PHE A 44 7.82 -12.39 19.72
N PRO A 45 7.62 -12.65 21.03
CA PRO A 45 6.52 -13.54 21.45
C PRO A 45 5.12 -12.98 21.17
N GLN A 46 4.96 -11.65 21.18
CA GLN A 46 3.70 -10.96 20.96
C GLN A 46 3.51 -10.50 19.49
N ILE A 47 4.54 -10.65 18.65
CA ILE A 47 4.55 -10.16 17.28
C ILE A 47 3.50 -10.87 16.43
N HIS A 48 3.21 -12.17 16.61
CA HIS A 48 2.23 -12.86 15.75
C HIS A 48 0.80 -12.31 15.87
N LEU A 49 0.43 -11.76 17.03
CA LEU A 49 -0.85 -11.08 17.24
C LEU A 49 -0.85 -9.66 16.64
N LEU A 50 0.28 -8.94 16.70
CA LEU A 50 0.41 -7.58 16.11
C LEU A 50 0.67 -7.60 14.59
N LEU A 51 1.34 -8.62 14.07
CA LEU A 51 1.71 -8.83 12.67
C LEU A 51 0.79 -9.88 12.02
N TRP A 52 -0.53 -9.72 12.18
CA TRP A 52 -1.47 -10.51 11.39
C TRP A 52 -1.42 -10.04 9.92
N TRP A 53 -0.48 -10.60 9.17
CA TRP A 53 -0.16 -10.23 7.79
C TRP A 53 -1.36 -10.27 6.86
N GLN A 54 -2.23 -11.26 7.07
CA GLN A 54 -3.47 -11.40 6.31
C GLN A 54 -4.44 -10.25 6.63
N GLY A 55 -4.61 -9.91 7.92
CA GLY A 55 -5.43 -8.79 8.34
C GLY A 55 -4.92 -7.45 7.79
N TYR A 56 -3.61 -7.24 7.79
CA TYR A 56 -3.00 -6.06 7.19
C TYR A 56 -3.26 -5.97 5.68
N ALA A 57 -3.08 -7.08 4.95
CA ALA A 57 -3.36 -7.14 3.51
C ALA A 57 -4.84 -6.86 3.20
N VAL A 58 -5.76 -7.42 4.01
CA VAL A 58 -7.21 -7.18 3.88
C VAL A 58 -7.55 -5.72 4.14
N LEU A 59 -7.08 -5.13 5.24
CA LEU A 59 -7.30 -3.72 5.57
C LEU A 59 -6.77 -2.79 4.48
N LEU A 60 -5.56 -3.08 3.98
CA LEU A 60 -4.94 -2.31 2.91
C LEU A 60 -5.75 -2.43 1.61
N THR A 61 -6.25 -3.62 1.29
CA THR A 61 -7.12 -3.85 0.12
C THR A 61 -8.42 -3.06 0.23
N ILE A 62 -9.09 -3.10 1.40
CA ILE A 62 -10.33 -2.35 1.67
C ILE A 62 -10.07 -0.84 1.53
N PHE A 63 -9.00 -0.35 2.14
CA PHE A 63 -8.64 1.06 2.09
C PHE A 63 -8.40 1.54 0.65
N VAL A 64 -7.68 0.75 -0.14
CA VAL A 64 -7.47 1.03 -1.56
C VAL A 64 -8.78 0.95 -2.35
N ALA A 65 -9.67 0.00 -2.04
CA ALA A 65 -10.97 -0.10 -2.69
C ALA A 65 -11.84 1.14 -2.41
N VAL A 66 -11.85 1.64 -1.18
CA VAL A 66 -12.53 2.91 -0.82
C VAL A 66 -11.93 4.08 -1.60
N GLN A 67 -10.59 4.15 -1.70
CA GLN A 67 -9.93 5.18 -2.48
C GLN A 67 -10.31 5.11 -3.97
N ALA A 68 -10.26 3.91 -4.56
CA ALA A 68 -10.59 3.69 -5.97
C ALA A 68 -12.07 3.96 -6.26
N TYR A 69 -12.98 3.61 -5.34
CA TYR A 69 -14.38 4.02 -5.41
C TYR A 69 -14.53 5.55 -5.44
N SER A 70 -13.73 6.27 -4.65
CA SER A 70 -13.84 7.73 -4.51
C SER A 70 -13.18 8.56 -5.62
N ASN A 71 -12.16 8.01 -6.30
CA ASN A 71 -11.29 8.75 -7.23
C ASN A 71 -11.04 8.06 -8.57
N GLY A 72 -11.11 6.72 -8.64
CA GLY A 72 -10.97 5.96 -9.89
C GLY A 72 -9.56 5.91 -10.50
N GLY A 73 -8.51 6.32 -9.77
CA GLY A 73 -7.14 6.34 -10.27
C GLY A 73 -6.30 5.16 -9.77
N ILE A 74 -5.82 4.30 -10.68
CA ILE A 74 -5.01 3.11 -10.35
C ILE A 74 -3.61 3.48 -9.84
N GLY A 75 -3.03 4.58 -10.35
CA GLY A 75 -1.71 5.03 -9.92
C GLY A 75 -1.69 5.45 -8.46
N VAL A 76 -2.79 6.03 -7.97
CA VAL A 76 -2.95 6.36 -6.55
C VAL A 76 -3.11 5.10 -5.71
N SER A 77 -3.86 4.11 -6.19
CA SER A 77 -4.00 2.81 -5.54
C SER A 77 -2.64 2.11 -5.37
N TRP A 78 -1.82 2.09 -6.42
CA TRP A 78 -0.46 1.56 -6.36
C TRP A 78 0.44 2.34 -5.42
N LEU A 79 0.37 3.68 -5.43
CA LEU A 79 1.17 4.53 -4.56
C LEU A 79 0.86 4.27 -3.08
N LEU A 80 -0.42 4.12 -2.72
CA LEU A 80 -0.84 3.85 -1.34
C LEU A 80 -0.30 2.51 -0.83
N VAL A 81 -0.44 1.45 -1.64
CA VAL A 81 0.09 0.13 -1.28
C VAL A 81 1.60 0.15 -1.21
N PHE A 82 2.26 0.77 -2.19
CA PHE A 82 3.72 0.89 -2.19
C PHE A 82 4.22 1.57 -0.92
N ALA A 83 3.63 2.71 -0.56
CA ALA A 83 3.94 3.45 0.66
C ALA A 83 3.75 2.59 1.92
N ALA A 84 2.62 1.91 2.03
CA ALA A 84 2.30 1.12 3.20
C ALA A 84 3.32 -0.03 3.38
N VAL A 85 3.58 -0.79 2.31
CA VAL A 85 4.46 -1.96 2.30
C VAL A 85 5.94 -1.57 2.43
N ALA A 86 6.36 -0.46 1.84
CA ALA A 86 7.74 0.01 1.96
C ALA A 86 8.10 0.31 3.42
N GLY A 87 7.18 0.95 4.16
CA GLY A 87 7.36 1.20 5.59
C GLY A 87 7.50 -0.08 6.42
N VAL A 88 6.81 -1.14 6.01
CA VAL A 88 6.91 -2.46 6.65
C VAL A 88 8.27 -3.11 6.40
N ILE A 89 8.69 -3.16 5.13
CA ILE A 89 9.93 -3.83 4.72
C ILE A 89 11.15 -3.12 5.29
N LEU A 90 11.16 -1.77 5.31
CA LEU A 90 12.24 -0.98 5.89
C LEU A 90 12.40 -1.20 7.40
N ASN A 91 11.35 -1.69 8.07
CA ASN A 91 11.40 -2.11 9.47
C ASN A 91 11.61 -3.61 9.65
N TYR A 92 12.13 -4.30 8.64
CA TYR A 92 12.39 -5.75 8.62
C TYR A 92 11.14 -6.62 8.73
N GLY A 93 9.94 -6.05 8.51
CA GLY A 93 8.71 -6.82 8.42
C GLY A 93 8.81 -7.82 7.27
N GLY A 94 8.64 -9.11 7.57
CA GLY A 94 8.78 -10.22 6.60
C GLY A 94 10.23 -10.66 6.32
N ILE A 95 11.23 -9.80 6.55
CA ILE A 95 12.66 -10.09 6.34
C ILE A 95 13.35 -10.60 7.62
N GLY A 96 12.77 -10.34 8.79
CA GLY A 96 13.26 -10.82 10.09
C GLY A 96 13.26 -12.34 10.32
N LEU A 97 12.96 -13.16 9.30
CA LEU A 97 13.01 -14.63 9.36
C LEU A 97 14.42 -15.19 9.11
N SER A 98 15.32 -14.42 8.48
CA SER A 98 16.73 -14.78 8.36
C SER A 98 17.50 -14.06 9.46
N GLY A 99 18.05 -14.78 10.44
CA GLY A 99 18.69 -14.22 11.65
C GLY A 99 19.84 -13.22 11.47
N ALA A 100 20.26 -12.90 10.25
CA ALA A 100 21.23 -11.85 9.93
C ALA A 100 20.53 -10.60 9.37
N LYS A 101 20.84 -9.43 9.94
CA LYS A 101 20.34 -8.14 9.44
C LYS A 101 20.94 -7.87 8.05
N PRO A 102 20.13 -7.75 6.98
CA PRO A 102 20.65 -7.39 5.67
C PRO A 102 21.28 -6.00 5.69
N GLY A 103 22.33 -5.80 4.89
CA GLY A 103 22.94 -4.48 4.70
C GLY A 103 21.93 -3.47 4.14
N LEU A 104 22.17 -2.17 4.38
CA LEU A 104 21.26 -1.09 4.02
C LEU A 104 20.85 -1.12 2.54
N LEU A 105 21.81 -1.34 1.64
CA LEU A 105 21.54 -1.40 0.19
C LEU A 105 20.59 -2.55 -0.17
N TRP A 106 20.77 -3.72 0.45
CA TRP A 106 19.89 -4.86 0.26
C TRP A 106 18.49 -4.60 0.80
N LEU A 107 18.39 -3.98 1.98
CA LEU A 107 17.12 -3.61 2.58
C LEU A 107 16.32 -2.65 1.70
N VAL A 108 16.97 -1.61 1.15
CA VAL A 108 16.34 -0.66 0.22
C VAL A 108 15.88 -1.39 -1.05
N ARG A 109 16.70 -2.28 -1.60
CA ARG A 109 16.32 -3.08 -2.78
C ARG A 109 15.08 -3.93 -2.51
N TYR A 110 15.03 -4.63 -1.38
CA TYR A 110 13.85 -5.40 -1.00
C TYR A 110 12.63 -4.51 -0.78
N ALA A 111 12.80 -3.34 -0.15
CA ALA A 111 11.71 -2.40 0.06
C ALA A 111 11.14 -1.92 -1.28
N VAL A 112 11.98 -1.57 -2.25
CA VAL A 112 11.51 -1.13 -3.58
C VAL A 112 10.83 -2.27 -4.32
N VAL A 113 11.48 -3.41 -4.47
CA VAL A 113 10.96 -4.53 -5.27
C VAL A 113 9.72 -5.15 -4.62
N GLY A 114 9.78 -5.44 -3.32
CA GLY A 114 8.67 -6.03 -2.58
C GLY A 114 7.44 -5.12 -2.54
N SER A 115 7.64 -3.81 -2.38
CA SER A 115 6.53 -2.85 -2.40
C SER A 115 5.95 -2.66 -3.79
N ALA A 116 6.77 -2.71 -4.85
CA ALA A 116 6.29 -2.67 -6.22
C ALA A 116 5.44 -3.90 -6.57
N VAL A 117 5.90 -5.10 -6.18
CA VAL A 117 5.14 -6.34 -6.37
C VAL A 117 3.84 -6.31 -5.58
N ALA A 118 3.88 -5.89 -4.31
CA ALA A 118 2.69 -5.77 -3.49
C ALA A 118 1.71 -4.74 -4.06
N ALA A 119 2.19 -3.60 -4.57
CA ALA A 119 1.38 -2.59 -5.23
C ALA A 119 0.70 -3.13 -6.50
N ALA A 120 1.43 -3.89 -7.32
CA ALA A 120 0.86 -4.51 -8.50
C ALA A 120 -0.26 -5.51 -8.17
N ILE A 121 -0.12 -6.26 -7.07
CA ILE A 121 -1.12 -7.27 -6.66
C ILE A 121 -2.27 -6.60 -5.89
N VAL A 122 -1.98 -6.12 -4.68
CA VAL A 122 -2.98 -5.58 -3.74
C VAL A 122 -3.57 -4.27 -4.24
N GLY A 123 -2.75 -3.42 -4.86
CA GLY A 123 -3.22 -2.15 -5.40
C GLY A 123 -4.17 -2.34 -6.57
N THR A 124 -3.88 -3.31 -7.46
CA THR A 124 -4.78 -3.65 -8.56
C THR A 124 -6.06 -4.33 -8.06
N LEU A 125 -5.96 -5.25 -7.09
CA LEU A 125 -7.13 -5.88 -6.47
C LEU A 125 -8.05 -4.87 -5.79
N GLY A 126 -7.52 -3.99 -4.95
CA GLY A 126 -8.31 -2.94 -4.33
C GLY A 126 -8.93 -2.01 -5.39
N PHE A 127 -8.17 -1.65 -6.42
CA PHE A 127 -8.66 -0.83 -7.51
C PHE A 127 -9.83 -1.47 -8.27
N THR A 128 -9.72 -2.74 -8.65
CA THR A 128 -10.78 -3.45 -9.38
C THR A 128 -12.04 -3.59 -8.53
N ILE A 129 -11.91 -3.90 -7.25
CA ILE A 129 -13.06 -3.96 -6.31
C ILE A 129 -13.72 -2.58 -6.22
N GLY A 130 -12.95 -1.53 -5.92
CA GLY A 130 -13.50 -0.18 -5.73
C GLY A 130 -14.19 0.36 -6.98
N THR A 131 -13.59 0.14 -8.15
CA THR A 131 -14.19 0.55 -9.43
C THR A 131 -15.40 -0.29 -9.82
N ALA A 132 -15.40 -1.60 -9.56
CA ALA A 132 -16.56 -2.46 -9.80
C ALA A 132 -17.75 -2.03 -8.92
N VAL A 133 -17.52 -1.83 -7.62
CA VAL A 133 -18.56 -1.36 -6.69
C VAL A 133 -19.10 0.01 -7.12
N ARG A 134 -18.24 0.95 -7.54
CA ARG A 134 -18.66 2.26 -8.05
C ARG A 134 -19.59 2.15 -9.25
N ARG A 135 -19.33 1.20 -10.15
CA ARG A 135 -20.15 0.95 -11.35
C ARG A 135 -21.48 0.25 -11.06
N ILE A 136 -21.59 -0.48 -9.95
CA ILE A 136 -22.81 -1.18 -9.55
C ILE A 136 -23.73 -0.25 -8.74
N ALA A 137 -23.13 0.61 -7.91
CA ALA A 137 -23.87 1.49 -6.99
C ALA A 137 -24.29 2.85 -7.59
N GLY A 138 -23.70 3.23 -8.73
CA GLY A 138 -24.03 4.46 -9.48
C GLY A 138 -24.74 4.13 -10.78
#